data_AF-A0A7X1WJ61-F1
#
_entry.id   AF-A0A7X1WJ61-F1
#
_cell.length_a   1.000
_cell.length_b   1.000
_cell.length_c   1.000
_cell.angle_alpha   90.00
_cell.angle_beta   90.00
_cell.angle_gamma   90.00
#
_symmetry.space_group_name_H-M   'P 1'
#
loop_
_entity.id
_entity.type
_entity.pdbx_description
1 polymer ?
#
loop_
_entity_poly.entity_id
_entity_poly.type
_entity_poly.pdbx_seq_one_letter_code
_entity_poly.pdbx_strand_id
1 'polypeptide(L)'
;MGFYIEGMGEAVISFQNEEFRVDSNTLTQGNFVQTSQQAYDEDDVDFETSFFATSRGETTEAKQLFTWKVEFTQDFSTGKLFINAAQCVTPGVIMIKDLAFSAVAEDKNE
;
A
#
# COMPACT_ATOMS: atom_id res chain seq x y z
N MET A 1 -17.27 -4.80 -10.89
CA MET A 1 -17.27 -4.14 -9.56
C MET A 1 -15.97 -3.36 -9.48
N GLY A 2 -15.98 -2.11 -9.01
CA GLY A 2 -14.73 -1.38 -8.77
C GLY A 2 -14.17 -1.76 -7.41
N PHE A 3 -12.87 -1.57 -7.19
CA PHE A 3 -12.25 -1.74 -5.87
C PHE A 3 -11.11 -0.74 -5.74
N TYR A 4 -10.79 -0.41 -4.50
CA TYR A 4 -9.58 0.31 -4.17
C TYR A 4 -8.96 -0.24 -2.89
N ILE A 5 -7.69 0.08 -2.68
CA ILE A 5 -6.96 -0.29 -1.46
C ILE A 5 -6.81 0.99 -0.65
N GLU A 6 -7.24 0.94 0.61
CA GLU A 6 -7.08 2.06 1.54
C GLU A 6 -6.00 1.75 2.58
N GLY A 7 -5.17 2.75 2.87
CA GLY A 7 -4.33 2.74 4.05
C GLY A 7 -5.14 3.16 5.27
N MET A 8 -4.89 2.55 6.43
CA MET A 8 -5.58 2.84 7.68
C MET A 8 -4.60 3.21 8.79
N GLY A 9 -4.90 4.30 9.49
CA GLY A 9 -4.20 4.72 10.69
C GLY A 9 -2.98 5.60 10.43
N GLU A 10 -1.99 5.49 11.31
CA GLU A 10 -0.78 6.32 11.32
C GLU A 10 0.44 5.41 11.51
N ALA A 11 1.44 5.56 10.64
CA ALA A 11 2.77 5.02 10.83
C ALA A 11 3.67 6.01 11.61
N VAL A 12 4.50 5.45 12.49
CA VAL A 12 5.57 6.15 13.20
C VAL A 12 6.89 5.53 12.75
N ILE A 13 7.75 6.35 12.14
CA ILE A 13 8.95 5.92 11.44
C ILE A 13 10.14 6.69 12.00
N SER A 14 11.16 5.97 12.49
CA SER A 14 12.44 6.57 12.84
C SER A 14 13.40 6.47 11.67
N PHE A 15 13.92 7.61 11.21
CA PHE A 15 14.88 7.69 10.11
C PHE A 15 15.89 8.81 10.38
N GLN A 16 17.19 8.52 10.27
CA GLN A 16 18.26 9.50 10.51
C GLN A 16 18.19 10.22 11.88
N ASN A 17 17.76 9.50 12.93
CA ASN A 17 17.51 10.04 14.28
C ASN A 17 16.35 11.05 14.39
N GLU A 18 15.51 11.15 13.37
CA GLU A 18 14.26 11.91 13.39
C GLU A 18 13.05 10.96 13.34
N GLU A 19 11.96 11.36 14.00
CA GLU A 19 10.69 10.63 13.96
C GLU A 19 9.71 11.31 13.00
N PHE A 20 9.18 10.51 12.09
CA PHE A 20 8.19 10.92 11.10
C PHE A 20 6.86 10.24 11.40
N ARG A 21 5.79 11.04 11.40
CA ARG A 21 4.40 10.58 11.48
C ARG A 21 3.77 10.64 10.10
N VAL A 22 3.31 9.50 9.61
CA VAL A 22 2.66 9.38 8.30
C VAL A 22 1.23 8.91 8.52
N ASP A 23 0.29 9.82 8.31
CA ASP A 23 -1.13 9.49 8.27
C ASP A 23 -1.49 8.84 6.92
N SER A 24 -2.32 7.80 6.95
CA SER A 24 -2.69 7.04 5.75
C SER A 24 -3.36 7.90 4.68
N ASN A 25 -4.07 8.97 5.07
CA ASN A 25 -4.74 9.88 4.15
C ASN A 25 -3.77 10.75 3.34
N THR A 26 -2.47 10.72 3.68
CA THR A 26 -1.42 11.45 2.96
C THR A 26 -0.65 10.58 1.97
N LEU A 27 -1.04 9.31 1.83
CA LEU A 27 -0.48 8.41 0.85
C LEU A 27 -1.10 8.65 -0.52
N THR A 28 -0.26 8.69 -1.54
CA THR A 28 -0.70 8.61 -2.93
C THR A 28 -0.48 7.19 -3.42
N GLN A 29 -1.54 6.56 -3.91
CA GLN A 29 -1.48 5.24 -4.53
C GLN A 29 -0.94 5.36 -5.96
N GLY A 30 0.05 4.54 -6.30
CA GLY A 30 0.56 4.36 -7.65
C GLY A 30 -0.23 3.31 -8.45
N ASN A 31 0.16 3.12 -9.70
CA ASN A 31 -0.48 2.15 -10.60
C ASN A 31 -0.41 0.72 -10.04
N PHE A 32 -1.38 -0.11 -10.43
CA PHE A 32 -1.34 -1.54 -10.17
C PHE A 32 -0.41 -2.20 -11.16
N VAL A 33 0.42 -3.11 -10.66
CA VAL A 33 1.37 -3.87 -11.46
C VAL A 33 1.08 -5.34 -11.23
N GLN A 34 0.66 -6.04 -12.29
CA GLN A 34 0.49 -7.49 -12.24
C GLN A 34 1.84 -8.13 -11.97
N THR A 35 1.93 -8.87 -10.88
CA THR A 35 3.11 -9.61 -10.46
C THR A 35 2.81 -11.08 -10.61
N SER A 36 3.40 -11.73 -11.60
CA SER A 36 3.18 -13.16 -11.84
C SER A 36 3.76 -14.02 -10.71
N GLN A 37 2.93 -14.40 -9.75
CA GLN A 37 3.16 -15.64 -9.02
C GLN A 37 2.55 -16.76 -9.86
N GLN A 38 3.39 -17.48 -10.62
CA GLN A 38 3.01 -18.68 -11.39
C GLN A 38 2.63 -19.87 -10.47
N ALA A 39 1.83 -19.65 -9.44
CA ALA A 39 1.44 -20.69 -8.50
C ALA A 39 0.03 -21.25 -8.77
N TYR A 40 -0.82 -20.53 -9.50
CA TYR A 40 -2.21 -20.92 -9.75
C TYR A 40 -2.46 -21.05 -11.25
N ASP A 41 -3.05 -22.18 -11.65
CA ASP A 41 -3.61 -22.47 -12.97
C ASP A 41 -5.03 -21.90 -13.12
N GLU A 42 -5.44 -21.04 -12.18
CA GLU A 42 -6.76 -20.43 -12.17
C GLU A 42 -6.72 -19.12 -12.96
N ASP A 43 -7.32 -19.13 -14.15
CA ASP A 43 -7.49 -17.96 -15.04
C ASP A 43 -8.33 -16.83 -14.39
N ASP A 44 -8.94 -17.08 -13.23
CA ASP A 44 -9.84 -16.17 -12.50
C ASP A 44 -9.15 -15.43 -11.34
N VAL A 45 -7.82 -15.54 -11.20
CA VAL A 45 -7.08 -14.91 -10.09
C VAL A 45 -5.86 -14.13 -10.60
N ASP A 46 -5.82 -12.83 -10.30
CA ASP A 46 -4.65 -12.00 -10.56
C ASP A 46 -3.89 -11.65 -9.26
N PHE A 47 -2.56 -11.75 -9.32
CA PHE A 47 -1.66 -11.27 -8.29
C PHE A 47 -1.09 -9.93 -8.70
N GLU A 48 -1.32 -8.91 -7.89
CA GLU A 48 -0.92 -7.54 -8.21
C GLU A 48 -0.15 -6.90 -7.05
N THR A 49 0.60 -5.86 -7.38
CA THR A 49 1.29 -5.00 -6.43
C THR A 49 0.94 -3.55 -6.72
N SER A 50 0.70 -2.76 -5.68
CA SER A 50 0.62 -1.31 -5.75
C SER A 50 1.58 -0.67 -4.74
N PHE A 51 2.07 0.52 -5.07
CA PHE A 51 2.97 1.28 -4.20
C PHE A 51 2.25 2.53 -3.69
N PHE A 52 2.28 2.73 -2.37
CA PHE A 52 1.74 3.91 -1.71
C PHE A 52 2.89 4.78 -1.24
N ALA A 53 2.89 6.06 -1.57
CA ALA A 53 4.00 6.94 -1.22
C ALA A 53 3.56 8.28 -0.65
N THR A 54 4.37 8.85 0.23
CA THR A 54 4.22 10.22 0.71
C THR A 54 5.57 10.90 0.88
N SER A 55 5.63 12.22 0.72
CA SER A 55 6.82 13.01 1.03
C SER A 55 6.61 13.77 2.34
N ARG A 56 7.51 13.62 3.31
CA ARG A 56 7.48 14.36 4.59
C ARG A 56 8.81 15.08 4.83
N GLY A 57 8.74 16.22 5.52
CA GLY A 57 9.88 17.11 5.80
C GLY A 57 9.47 18.58 5.69
N GLU A 58 9.79 19.40 6.69
CA GLU A 58 9.33 20.79 6.78
C GLU A 58 10.16 21.78 5.92
N THR A 59 11.31 21.37 5.39
CA THR A 59 12.19 22.22 4.57
C THR A 59 12.53 21.59 3.22
N THR A 60 12.67 22.44 2.20
CA THR A 60 12.83 22.10 0.79
C THR A 60 14.07 21.27 0.44
N GLU A 61 15.02 21.09 1.36
CA GLU A 61 16.29 20.39 1.11
C GLU A 61 16.30 18.91 1.55
N ALA A 62 15.31 18.45 2.32
CA ALA A 62 15.25 17.06 2.81
C ALA A 62 13.83 16.49 2.88
N LYS A 63 13.05 16.62 1.80
CA LYS A 63 11.78 15.87 1.69
C LYS A 63 12.08 14.37 1.62
N GLN A 64 11.81 13.65 2.70
CA GLN A 64 11.95 12.20 2.75
C GLN A 64 10.76 11.53 2.08
N LEU A 65 11.03 10.63 1.15
CA LEU A 65 10.03 9.79 0.50
C LEU A 65 9.84 8.51 1.31
N PHE A 66 8.61 8.30 1.79
CA PHE A 66 8.18 7.06 2.43
C PHE A 66 7.31 6.26 1.47
N THR A 67 7.60 4.98 1.30
CA THR A 67 6.93 4.11 0.33
C THR A 67 6.55 2.79 0.98
N TRP A 68 5.30 2.39 0.80
CA TRP A 68 4.77 1.09 1.13
C TRP A 68 4.50 0.28 -0.13
N LYS A 69 4.92 -0.98 -0.13
CA LYS A 69 4.54 -1.97 -1.13
C LYS A 69 3.37 -2.76 -0.58
N VAL A 70 2.28 -2.83 -1.33
CA VAL A 70 1.09 -3.64 -1.00
C VAL A 70 0.91 -4.67 -2.09
N GLU A 71 0.99 -5.94 -1.71
CA GLU A 71 0.73 -7.09 -2.57
C GLU A 71 -0.68 -7.59 -2.28
N PHE A 72 -1.44 -7.85 -3.33
CA PHE A 72 -2.82 -8.28 -3.21
C PHE A 72 -3.21 -9.25 -4.31
N THR A 73 -4.25 -10.04 -4.03
CA THR A 73 -4.86 -10.97 -4.97
C THR A 73 -6.26 -10.50 -5.29
N GLN A 74 -6.57 -10.42 -6.58
CA GLN A 74 -7.91 -10.18 -7.08
C GLN A 74 -8.51 -11.51 -7.55
N ASP A 75 -9.63 -11.89 -6.96
CA ASP A 75 -10.45 -13.02 -7.39
C ASP A 75 -11.62 -12.48 -8.23
N PHE A 76 -11.55 -12.68 -9.55
CA PHE A 76 -12.57 -12.22 -10.48
C PHE A 76 -13.87 -13.02 -10.40
N SER A 77 -13.81 -14.26 -9.93
CA SER A 77 -14.99 -15.13 -9.78
C SER A 77 -15.91 -14.63 -8.67
N THR A 78 -15.33 -14.11 -7.58
CA THR A 78 -16.09 -13.58 -6.43
C THR A 78 -16.11 -12.05 -6.35
N GLY A 79 -15.29 -11.37 -7.15
CA GLY A 79 -15.09 -9.93 -7.09
C GLY A 79 -14.39 -9.46 -5.81
N LYS A 80 -13.71 -10.37 -5.09
CA LYS A 80 -13.03 -10.07 -3.84
C LYS A 80 -11.58 -9.71 -4.07
N LEU A 81 -11.06 -8.85 -3.21
CA LEU A 81 -9.64 -8.50 -3.17
C LEU A 81 -9.09 -8.83 -1.78
N PHE A 82 -7.94 -9.50 -1.77
CA PHE A 82 -7.25 -9.96 -0.57
C PHE A 82 -5.90 -9.26 -0.47
N ILE A 83 -5.65 -8.58 0.64
CA ILE A 83 -4.31 -8.05 0.93
C ILE A 83 -3.44 -9.22 1.39
N ASN A 84 -2.42 -9.54 0.60
CA ASN A 84 -1.50 -10.64 0.88
C ASN A 84 -0.38 -10.19 1.81
N ALA A 85 0.19 -9.01 1.53
CA ALA A 85 1.25 -8.42 2.31
C ALA A 85 1.26 -6.89 2.15
N ALA A 86 1.69 -6.19 3.19
CA ALA A 86 1.98 -4.77 3.12
C ALA A 86 3.25 -4.49 3.93
N GLN A 87 4.17 -3.73 3.37
CA GLN A 87 5.43 -3.40 4.05
C GLN A 87 5.98 -2.04 3.61
N CYS A 88 6.57 -1.30 4.55
CA CYS A 88 7.40 -0.14 4.23
C CYS A 88 8.69 -0.61 3.55
N VAL A 89 8.97 -0.10 2.35
CA VAL A 89 10.16 -0.44 1.54
C VAL A 89 11.19 0.68 1.50
N THR A 90 10.99 1.74 2.29
CA THR A 90 11.96 2.84 2.39
C THR A 90 13.26 2.37 3.05
N PRO A 91 14.42 2.51 2.40
CA PRO A 91 15.68 2.03 2.96
C PRO A 91 16.07 2.77 4.24
N GLY A 92 16.63 2.02 5.22
CA GLY A 92 17.23 2.59 6.42
C GLY A 92 16.25 3.12 7.46
N VAL A 93 14.95 2.89 7.28
CA VAL A 93 13.93 3.26 8.27
C VAL A 93 13.78 2.19 9.34
N ILE A 94 13.43 2.61 10.55
CA ILE A 94 12.98 1.74 11.63
C ILE A 94 11.49 2.01 11.83
N MET A 95 10.66 1.01 11.60
CA MET A 95 9.22 1.09 11.83
C MET A 95 8.94 0.92 13.33
N ILE A 96 8.48 1.98 13.98
CA ILE A 96 8.01 1.94 15.38
C ILE A 96 6.55 1.47 15.40
N LYS A 97 5.75 1.96 14.45
CA LYS A 97 4.37 1.57 14.20
C LYS A 97 4.12 1.63 12.69
N ASP A 98 3.52 0.60 12.12
CA ASP A 98 3.20 0.56 10.69
C ASP A 98 1.73 0.91 10.42
N LEU A 99 1.45 1.17 9.15
CA LEU A 99 0.11 1.30 8.59
C LEU A 99 -0.52 -0.08 8.37
N ALA A 100 -1.85 -0.13 8.46
CA ALA A 100 -2.62 -1.25 7.96
C ALA A 100 -3.16 -0.91 6.56
N PHE A 101 -3.46 -1.94 5.76
CA PHE A 101 -4.10 -1.78 4.45
C PHE A 101 -5.31 -2.69 4.36
N SER A 102 -6.36 -2.18 3.73
CA SER A 102 -7.62 -2.89 3.55
C SER A 102 -8.10 -2.79 2.11
N ALA A 103 -8.75 -3.85 1.66
CA ALA A 103 -9.45 -3.89 0.39
C ALA A 103 -10.87 -3.35 0.57
N VAL A 104 -11.28 -2.37 -0.23
CA VAL A 104 -12.64 -1.83 -0.22
C VAL A 104 -13.29 -2.11 -1.56
N ALA A 105 -14.43 -2.81 -1.53
CA ALA A 105 -15.27 -2.98 -2.70
C ALA A 105 -16.05 -1.69 -2.95
N GLU A 106 -15.96 -1.14 -4.17
CA GLU A 106 -16.88 -0.09 -4.60
C GLU A 106 -18.23 -0.75 -4.87
N ASP A 107 -19.15 -0.60 -3.92
CA ASP A 107 -20.53 -0.96 -4.15
C ASP A 107 -21.09 0.02 -5.19
N LYS A 108 -21.35 -0.46 -6.40
CA LYS A 108 -22.06 0.33 -7.42
C LYS A 108 -23.53 0.41 -7.05
N ASN A 109 -23.84 1.15 -5.98
CA ASN A 109 -25.19 1.65 -5.77
C ASN A 109 -25.31 3.01 -6.47
N GLU A 110 -25.65 2.94 -7.76
CA GLU A 110 -26.50 3.93 -8.43
C GLU A 110 -27.70 3.21 -9.03
#